data_AF-A0A645GTP4-F1
#
_entry.id   AF-A0A645GTP4-F1
#
_cell.length_a   1.000
_cell.length_b   1.000
_cell.length_c   1.000
_cell.angle_alpha   90.00
_cell.angle_beta   90.00
_cell.angle_gamma   90.00
#
_symmetry.space_group_name_H-M   'P 1'
#
loop_
_entity.id
_entity.type
_entity.pdbx_description
1 polymer ?
#
loop_
_entity_poly.entity_id
_entity_poly.type
_entity_poly.pdbx_seq_one_letter_code
_entity_poly.pdbx_strand_id
1 'polypeptide(L)'
;MRQSLLFGGLESIAYNINRKHADLKLYEFGNCYHYNAENKKEGETLAAYSENFHLGIWITGQQHGASWVTADQKSSFYDLKAYVDNILQRMGIHSEKLNIVEHQDDLLSDALIVQTSGGKQLAVMGIVLLK
;
A
#
# COMPACT_ATOMS: atom_id res chain seq x y z
N MET A 1 -6.53 17.90 3.29
CA MET A 1 -5.62 16.89 3.91
C MET A 1 -5.52 15.70 2.98
N ARG A 2 -4.44 14.90 3.05
CA ARG A 2 -4.20 13.81 2.09
C ARG A 2 -5.22 12.66 2.26
N GLN A 3 -5.70 12.13 1.14
CA GLN A 3 -6.64 10.99 1.12
C GLN A 3 -5.92 9.64 1.08
N SER A 4 -4.69 9.60 0.58
CA SER A 4 -3.86 8.40 0.51
C SER A 4 -2.39 8.75 0.73
N LEU A 5 -1.61 7.79 1.22
CA LEU A 5 -0.14 7.89 1.31
C LEU A 5 0.53 7.66 -0.06
N LEU A 6 -0.16 7.03 -1.01
CA LEU A 6 0.39 6.55 -2.28
C LEU A 6 1.21 7.62 -3.01
N PHE A 7 0.64 8.81 -3.21
CA PHE A 7 1.28 9.86 -4.01
C PHE A 7 2.56 10.41 -3.37
N GLY A 8 2.60 10.60 -2.05
CA GLY A 8 3.83 11.03 -1.37
C GLY A 8 4.96 10.00 -1.46
N GLY A 9 4.61 8.72 -1.40
CA GLY A 9 5.56 7.63 -1.65
C GLY A 9 6.07 7.61 -3.10
N LEU A 10 5.19 7.82 -4.08
CA LEU A 10 5.56 7.89 -5.50
C LEU A 10 6.44 9.10 -5.82
N GLU A 11 6.18 10.27 -5.22
CA GLU A 11 7.04 11.45 -5.31
C GLU A 11 8.44 11.15 -4.76
N SER A 12 8.51 10.46 -3.60
CA SER A 12 9.77 10.04 -3.01
C SER A 12 10.53 9.06 -3.90
N ILE A 13 9.83 8.12 -4.54
CA ILE A 13 10.43 7.20 -5.52
C ILE A 13 10.97 7.97 -6.72
N ALA A 14 10.16 8.82 -7.35
CA ALA A 14 10.56 9.60 -8.52
C ALA A 14 11.77 10.48 -8.21
N TYR A 15 11.80 11.11 -7.04
CA TYR A 15 12.93 11.91 -6.58
C TYR A 15 14.25 11.12 -6.53
N ASN A 16 14.21 9.88 -6.05
CA ASN A 16 15.38 9.01 -5.92
C ASN A 16 15.79 8.37 -7.24
N ILE A 17 14.84 7.95 -8.08
CA ILE A 17 15.11 7.48 -9.44
C ILE A 17 15.85 8.54 -10.24
N ASN A 18 15.43 9.81 -10.15
CA ASN A 18 16.09 10.95 -10.82
C ASN A 18 17.53 11.19 -10.32
N ARG A 19 17.93 10.55 -9.22
CA ARG A 19 19.28 10.57 -8.64
C ARG A 19 20.03 9.24 -8.81
N LYS A 20 19.56 8.39 -9.72
CA LYS A 20 20.15 7.06 -10.01
C LYS A 20 20.06 6.07 -8.85
N HIS A 21 19.08 6.25 -7.96
CA HIS A 21 18.73 5.29 -6.91
C HIS A 21 17.36 4.68 -7.23
N ALA A 22 17.35 3.65 -8.09
CA ALA A 22 16.11 3.03 -8.57
C ALA A 22 15.65 1.82 -7.73
N ASP A 23 16.55 1.20 -6.97
CA ASP A 23 16.24 0.03 -6.13
C ASP A 23 15.82 0.51 -4.74
N LEU A 24 14.52 0.62 -4.51
CA LEU A 24 13.97 1.23 -3.30
C LEU A 24 12.92 0.32 -2.66
N LYS A 25 12.97 0.27 -1.33
CA LYS A 25 11.96 -0.37 -0.47
C LYS A 25 11.61 0.65 0.60
N LEU A 26 10.48 1.32 0.46
CA LEU A 26 10.06 2.44 1.30
C LEU A 26 8.81 2.08 2.09
N TYR A 27 8.65 2.71 3.25
CA TYR A 27 7.41 2.68 4.01
C TYR A 27 7.14 4.03 4.67
N GLU A 28 5.88 4.31 4.95
CA GLU A 28 5.45 5.51 5.66
C GLU A 28 4.26 5.18 6.57
N PHE A 29 4.25 5.74 7.77
CA PHE A 29 3.08 5.77 8.63
C PHE A 29 2.44 7.17 8.61
N GLY A 30 1.11 7.24 8.51
CA GLY A 30 0.44 8.53 8.57
C GLY A 30 -1.08 8.51 8.48
N ASN A 31 -1.67 9.66 8.81
CA ASN A 31 -3.12 9.84 8.78
C ASN A 31 -3.61 10.16 7.35
N CYS A 32 -4.72 9.52 7.00
CA CYS A 32 -5.50 9.78 5.79
C CYS A 32 -6.91 10.22 6.18
N TYR A 33 -7.43 11.19 5.43
CA TYR A 33 -8.68 11.86 5.77
C TYR A 33 -9.70 11.69 4.66
N HIS A 34 -10.90 11.28 5.02
CA HIS A 34 -11.99 11.06 4.07
C HIS A 34 -13.24 11.80 4.51
N TYR A 35 -13.92 12.39 3.55
CA TYR A 35 -15.21 13.04 3.75
C TYR A 35 -16.32 12.09 3.30
N ASN A 36 -17.30 11.87 4.17
CA ASN A 36 -18.52 11.14 3.89
C ASN A 36 -19.72 12.02 4.21
N ALA A 37 -20.44 12.45 3.16
CA ALA A 37 -21.61 13.31 3.29
C ALA A 37 -22.77 12.65 4.05
N GLU A 38 -22.89 11.32 3.99
CA GLU A 38 -23.96 10.57 4.67
C GLU A 38 -23.82 10.60 6.20
N ASN A 39 -22.60 10.81 6.70
CA ASN A 39 -22.32 10.93 8.12
C ASN A 39 -22.56 12.35 8.66
N LYS A 40 -22.97 13.31 7.82
CA LYS A 40 -23.20 14.69 8.24
C LYS A 40 -24.37 14.76 9.22
N LYS A 41 -24.13 15.38 10.38
CA LYS A 41 -25.15 15.66 11.40
C LYS A 41 -25.24 17.16 11.63
N GLU A 42 -26.47 17.67 11.75
CA GLU A 42 -26.71 19.07 12.05
C GLU A 42 -26.12 19.43 13.42
N GLY A 43 -25.31 20.48 13.49
CA GLY A 43 -24.59 20.87 14.70
C GLY A 43 -23.24 20.18 14.95
N GLU A 44 -22.89 19.12 14.19
CA GLU A 44 -21.59 18.43 14.30
C GLU A 44 -20.77 18.59 13.02
N THR A 45 -19.95 19.65 12.95
CA THR A 45 -19.14 19.98 11.75
C THR A 45 -18.14 18.90 11.35
N LEU A 46 -17.67 18.08 12.29
CA LEU A 46 -16.68 17.03 12.04
C LEU A 46 -17.28 15.65 11.76
N ALA A 47 -18.59 15.44 11.93
CA ALA A 47 -19.21 14.12 11.77
C ALA A 47 -19.04 13.53 10.37
N ALA A 48 -18.97 14.40 9.36
CA ALA A 48 -18.73 14.01 7.97
C ALA A 48 -17.26 13.69 7.64
N TYR A 49 -16.33 13.83 8.58
CA TYR A 49 -14.90 13.58 8.34
C TYR A 49 -14.42 12.38 9.16
N SER A 50 -13.61 11.53 8.54
CA SER A 50 -12.92 10.42 9.19
C SER A 50 -11.42 10.56 9.02
N GLU A 51 -10.70 10.16 10.07
CA GLU A 51 -9.23 10.12 10.12
C GLU A 51 -8.81 8.69 10.44
N ASN A 52 -7.96 8.12 9.60
CA ASN A 52 -7.49 6.75 9.75
C ASN A 52 -5.96 6.72 9.60
N PHE A 53 -5.29 6.07 10.55
CA PHE A 53 -3.85 5.86 10.51
C PHE A 53 -3.50 4.66 9.62
N HIS A 54 -2.64 4.88 8.64
CA HIS A 54 -2.27 3.91 7.62
C HIS A 54 -0.76 3.67 7.57
N LEU A 55 -0.40 2.49 7.06
CA LEU A 55 0.94 2.14 6.62
C LEU A 55 0.94 2.08 5.08
N GLY A 56 1.79 2.87 4.44
CA GLY A 56 2.12 2.77 3.02
C GLY A 56 3.42 1.99 2.83
N ILE A 57 3.50 1.16 1.79
CA ILE A 57 4.69 0.38 1.43
C ILE A 57 4.87 0.49 -0.07
N TRP A 58 6.12 0.72 -0.51
CA TRP A 58 6.46 0.79 -1.93
C TRP A 58 7.75 0.04 -2.21
N ILE A 59 7.78 -0.63 -3.37
CA ILE A 59 8.93 -1.39 -3.85
C ILE A 59 9.15 -1.05 -5.32
N THR A 60 10.39 -0.77 -5.69
CA THR A 60 10.79 -0.57 -7.08
C THR A 60 12.23 -1.04 -7.30
N GLY A 61 12.57 -1.33 -8.55
CA GLY A 61 13.90 -1.80 -8.95
C GLY A 61 14.17 -3.26 -8.63
N GLN A 62 15.43 -3.61 -8.40
CA GLN A 62 15.90 -4.97 -8.16
C GLN A 62 15.65 -5.43 -6.72
N GLN A 63 15.35 -6.72 -6.57
CA GLN A 63 15.14 -7.38 -5.29
C GLN A 63 16.45 -7.42 -4.48
N HIS A 64 17.56 -7.72 -5.16
CA HIS A 64 18.92 -7.77 -4.62
C HIS A 64 19.84 -6.92 -5.49
N GLY A 65 20.84 -6.27 -4.88
CA GLY A 65 21.89 -5.61 -5.65
C GLY A 65 22.74 -6.65 -6.40
N ALA A 66 23.28 -6.26 -7.55
CA ALA A 66 24.14 -7.11 -8.37
C ALA A 66 25.25 -7.74 -7.51
N SER A 67 25.33 -9.06 -7.51
CA SER A 67 26.40 -9.81 -6.85
C SER A 67 26.95 -10.86 -7.81
N TRP A 68 28.21 -11.25 -7.63
CA TRP A 68 28.83 -12.30 -8.43
C TRP A 68 28.14 -13.66 -8.33
N VAL A 69 27.30 -13.85 -7.30
CA VAL A 69 26.65 -15.12 -6.97
C VAL A 69 25.19 -15.14 -7.38
N THR A 70 24.57 -13.97 -7.56
CA THR A 70 23.12 -13.85 -7.82
C THR A 70 22.86 -12.99 -9.04
N ALA A 71 22.15 -13.56 -10.01
CA ALA A 71 21.66 -12.81 -11.17
C ALA A 71 20.71 -11.68 -10.72
N ASP A 72 20.71 -10.59 -11.49
CA ASP A 72 19.79 -9.46 -11.29
C ASP A 72 18.34 -9.95 -11.35
N GLN A 73 17.61 -9.80 -10.25
CA GLN A 73 16.21 -10.16 -10.13
C GLN A 73 15.38 -8.91 -9.89
N LYS A 74 14.43 -8.63 -10.79
CA LYS A 74 13.48 -7.53 -10.59
C LYS A 74 12.53 -7.85 -9.45
N SER A 75 12.22 -6.83 -8.64
CA SER A 75 11.15 -6.94 -7.65
C SER A 75 9.82 -7.20 -8.36
N SER A 76 8.97 -7.99 -7.72
CA SER A 76 7.69 -8.45 -8.21
C SER A 76 6.57 -8.10 -7.25
N PHE A 77 5.33 -8.27 -7.71
CA PHE A 77 4.15 -8.18 -6.85
C PHE A 77 4.25 -9.12 -5.63
N TYR A 78 4.85 -10.31 -5.79
CA TYR A 78 4.95 -11.30 -4.73
C TYR A 78 5.90 -10.87 -3.59
N ASP A 79 6.88 -10.01 -3.88
CA ASP A 79 7.71 -9.39 -2.84
C ASP A 79 6.85 -8.51 -1.93
N LEU A 80 6.03 -7.62 -2.53
CA LEU A 80 5.11 -6.76 -1.78
C LEU A 80 4.13 -7.60 -0.94
N LYS A 81 3.54 -8.63 -1.54
CA LYS A 81 2.65 -9.55 -0.85
C LYS A 81 3.34 -10.20 0.35
N ALA A 82 4.57 -10.67 0.19
CA ALA A 82 5.33 -11.28 1.30
C ALA A 82 5.57 -10.28 2.44
N TYR A 83 5.86 -9.01 2.17
CA TYR A 83 5.98 -8.00 3.23
C TYR A 83 4.65 -7.79 3.95
N VAL A 84 3.54 -7.64 3.21
CA VAL A 84 2.20 -7.46 3.80
C VAL A 84 1.83 -8.66 4.68
N ASP A 85 2.00 -9.89 4.19
CA ASP A 85 1.69 -11.12 4.93
C ASP A 85 2.52 -11.21 6.23
N ASN A 86 3.82 -10.92 6.16
CA ASN A 86 4.71 -10.94 7.33
C ASN A 86 4.34 -9.88 8.37
N ILE A 87 3.92 -8.69 7.93
CA ILE A 87 3.48 -7.62 8.83
C ILE A 87 2.19 -8.04 9.54
N LEU A 88 1.19 -8.52 8.79
CA LEU A 88 -0.07 -8.98 9.36
C LEU A 88 0.14 -10.13 10.35
N GLN A 89 1.01 -11.10 10.01
CA GLN A 89 1.36 -12.18 10.91
C GLN A 89 2.00 -11.68 12.21
N ARG A 90 2.91 -10.69 12.14
CA ARG A 90 3.52 -10.07 13.33
C ARG A 90 2.53 -9.27 14.17
N MET A 91 1.46 -8.78 13.57
CA MET A 91 0.33 -8.14 14.27
C MET A 91 -0.66 -9.15 14.87
N GLY A 92 -0.41 -10.46 14.76
CA GLY A 92 -1.31 -11.52 15.25
C GLY A 92 -2.50 -11.81 14.32
N ILE A 93 -2.45 -11.32 13.07
CA ILE A 93 -3.46 -11.56 12.05
C ILE A 93 -2.95 -12.69 11.15
N HIS A 94 -3.41 -13.91 11.45
CA HIS A 94 -2.98 -15.11 10.74
C HIS A 94 -3.74 -15.30 9.42
N SER A 95 -3.07 -15.85 8.41
CA SER A 95 -3.58 -16.06 7.05
C SER A 95 -4.87 -16.88 6.98
N GLU A 96 -5.09 -17.81 7.92
CA GLU A 96 -6.31 -18.63 8.01
C GLU A 96 -7.60 -17.80 8.19
N LYS A 97 -7.48 -16.55 8.66
CA LYS A 97 -8.61 -15.64 8.88
C LYS A 97 -8.75 -14.58 7.78
N LEU A 98 -7.97 -14.71 6.70
CA LEU A 98 -7.89 -13.72 5.63
C LEU A 98 -8.43 -14.29 4.32
N ASN A 99 -9.18 -13.44 3.61
CA ASN A 99 -9.56 -13.66 2.23
C ASN A 99 -8.79 -12.64 1.37
N ILE A 100 -8.29 -13.11 0.24
CA ILE A 100 -7.65 -12.27 -0.77
C ILE A 100 -8.57 -12.27 -1.99
N VAL A 101 -8.95 -11.09 -2.45
CA VAL A 101 -9.86 -10.93 -3.59
C VAL A 101 -9.26 -9.98 -4.62
N GLU A 102 -9.56 -10.22 -5.89
CA GLU A 102 -9.25 -9.27 -6.96
C GLU A 102 -9.99 -7.95 -6.73
N HIS A 103 -9.31 -6.86 -7.04
CA HIS A 103 -9.81 -5.50 -6.88
C HIS A 103 -9.59 -4.72 -8.16
N GLN A 104 -10.62 -3.99 -8.60
CA GLN A 104 -10.49 -3.06 -9.73
C GLN A 104 -10.16 -1.68 -9.18
N ASP A 105 -9.08 -1.09 -9.68
CA ASP A 105 -8.59 0.20 -9.22
C ASP A 105 -8.14 1.05 -10.40
N ASP A 106 -8.41 2.35 -10.35
CA ASP A 106 -8.00 3.28 -11.42
C ASP A 106 -6.49 3.57 -11.41
N LEU A 107 -5.81 3.26 -10.30
CA LEU A 107 -4.39 3.53 -10.07
C LEU A 107 -3.53 2.26 -10.10
N LEU A 108 -4.13 1.07 -10.04
CA LEU A 108 -3.43 -0.21 -9.94
C LEU A 108 -3.93 -1.22 -11.00
N SER A 109 -3.04 -1.92 -11.71
CA SER A 109 -3.40 -2.86 -12.78
C SER A 109 -3.79 -4.24 -12.26
N ASP A 110 -2.97 -4.76 -11.34
CA ASP A 110 -3.10 -6.09 -10.74
C ASP A 110 -3.26 -5.91 -9.23
N ALA A 111 -4.46 -5.49 -8.80
CA ALA A 111 -4.73 -5.17 -7.42
C ALA A 111 -5.45 -6.30 -6.68
N LEU A 112 -5.02 -6.52 -5.43
CA LEU A 112 -5.65 -7.43 -4.49
C LEU A 112 -6.03 -6.67 -3.22
N ILE A 113 -7.21 -6.99 -2.70
CA ILE A 113 -7.64 -6.63 -1.35
C ILE A 113 -7.34 -7.80 -0.42
N VAL A 114 -6.69 -7.50 0.71
CA VAL A 114 -6.61 -8.40 1.87
C VAL A 114 -7.69 -7.98 2.85
N GLN A 115 -8.57 -8.90 3.20
CA GLN A 115 -9.69 -8.65 4.11
C GLN A 115 -9.88 -9.79 5.11
N THR A 116 -10.51 -9.50 6.25
CA THR A 116 -10.89 -10.55 7.21
C THR A 116 -12.01 -11.43 6.65
N SER A 117 -12.24 -12.60 7.26
CA SER A 117 -13.39 -13.45 6.93
C SER A 117 -14.74 -12.72 7.06
N GLY A 118 -14.82 -11.66 7.88
CA GLY A 118 -16.00 -10.80 8.03
C GLY A 118 -16.10 -9.65 7.01
N GLY A 119 -15.23 -9.62 5.99
CA GLY A 119 -15.25 -8.61 4.93
C GLY A 119 -14.61 -7.26 5.31
N LYS A 120 -13.93 -7.17 6.46
CA LYS A 120 -13.21 -5.94 6.82
C LYS A 120 -11.92 -5.86 6.02
N GLN A 121 -11.80 -4.86 5.16
CA GLN A 121 -10.56 -4.57 4.42
C GLN A 121 -9.42 -4.19 5.38
N LEU A 122 -8.26 -4.80 5.16
CA LEU A 122 -7.02 -4.57 5.92
C LEU A 122 -5.94 -3.92 5.06
N ALA A 123 -5.84 -4.28 3.78
CA ALA A 123 -4.87 -3.72 2.85
C ALA A 123 -5.38 -3.78 1.41
N VAL A 124 -4.88 -2.85 0.60
CA VAL A 124 -4.91 -2.92 -0.86
C VAL A 124 -3.46 -2.94 -1.33
N MET A 125 -3.13 -3.85 -2.23
CA MET A 125 -1.80 -3.96 -2.82
C MET A 125 -1.93 -4.20 -4.32
N GLY A 126 -1.04 -3.62 -5.11
CA GLY A 126 -1.09 -3.77 -6.56
C GLY A 126 0.11 -3.17 -7.27
N ILE A 127 0.19 -3.44 -8.57
CA ILE A 127 1.16 -2.81 -9.47
C ILE A 127 0.59 -1.47 -9.92
N VAL A 128 1.38 -0.40 -9.77
CA VAL A 128 0.97 0.95 -10.18
C VAL A 128 0.78 1.01 -11.69
N LEU A 129 -0.38 1.50 -12.14
CA LEU A 129 -0.64 1.80 -13.54
C LEU A 129 0.23 2.98 -13.98
N LEU A 130 1.21 2.71 -14.83
CA LEU A 130 1.92 3.75 -15.56
C LEU A 130 1.06 4.17 -16.75
N LYS A 131 0.54 5.39 -16.71
CA LYS A 131 -0.09 6.04 -17.88
C LYS A 131 0.96 6.62 -18.81
#